data_AF-A0AAN8X9Z7-F1
#
_entry.id   AF-A0AAN8X9Z7-F1
#
_cell.length_a   1.000
_cell.length_b   1.000
_cell.length_c   1.000
_cell.angle_alpha   90.00
_cell.angle_beta   90.00
_cell.angle_gamma   90.00
#
_symmetry.space_group_name_H-M   'P 1'
#
loop_
_entity.id
_entity.type
_entity.pdbx_description
1 polymer ?
#
loop_
_entity_poly.entity_id
_entity_poly.type
_entity_poly.pdbx_seq_one_letter_code
_entity_poly.pdbx_strand_id
1 'polypeptide(L)'
;MGAPAPYYKKLLPPDSFIHINDFPSPAELAIYLKSVAADEGRYMSYHTWRFKYKVLNEHGYFKTDIFHYCRICEALNYNSKSTKVYDNMETFWNAKSQCYPPFWSKR
;
A
#
# COMPACT_ATOMS: atom_id res chain seq x y z
N MET A 1 -3.92 -20.49 2.14
CA MET A 1 -2.93 -19.71 1.36
C MET A 1 -2.77 -18.35 2.03
N GLY A 2 -1.55 -17.82 2.12
CA GLY A 2 -1.27 -16.57 2.85
C GLY A 2 -1.09 -16.77 4.36
N ALA A 3 -0.94 -15.65 5.09
CA ALA A 3 -0.83 -15.65 6.55
C ALA A 3 -2.12 -16.17 7.23
N PRO A 4 -2.09 -16.60 8.51
CA PRO A 4 -3.30 -16.99 9.23
C PRO A 4 -4.28 -15.82 9.42
N ALA A 5 -5.59 -16.11 9.40
CA ALA A 5 -6.67 -15.12 9.58
C ALA A 5 -6.48 -14.14 10.77
N PRO A 6 -5.97 -14.57 11.95
CA PRO A 6 -5.71 -13.66 13.06
C PRO A 6 -4.75 -12.51 12.73
N TYR A 7 -3.78 -12.70 11.83
CA TYR A 7 -2.85 -11.63 11.44
C TYR A 7 -3.57 -10.52 10.66
N TYR A 8 -4.47 -10.90 9.74
CA TYR A 8 -5.27 -9.93 9.02
C TYR A 8 -6.23 -9.20 9.95
N LYS A 9 -6.90 -9.91 10.86
CA LYS A 9 -7.79 -9.28 11.87
C LYS A 9 -7.06 -8.27 12.76
N LYS A 10 -5.76 -8.48 13.01
CA LYS A 10 -4.93 -7.56 13.80
C LYS A 10 -4.50 -6.31 13.01
N LEU A 11 -4.33 -6.43 11.69
CA LEU A 11 -3.69 -5.40 10.87
C LEU A 11 -4.67 -4.62 9.97
N LEU A 12 -5.70 -5.29 9.46
CA LEU A 12 -6.64 -4.72 8.51
C LEU A 12 -7.88 -4.18 9.22
N PRO A 13 -8.53 -3.14 8.66
CA PRO A 13 -9.81 -2.69 9.17
C PRO A 13 -10.84 -3.83 9.23
N PRO A 14 -11.75 -3.83 10.21
CA PRO A 14 -12.86 -4.77 10.25
C PRO A 14 -13.66 -4.76 8.94
N ASP A 15 -14.18 -5.92 8.55
CA ASP A 15 -15.05 -6.11 7.37
C ASP A 15 -14.42 -5.66 6.03
N SER A 16 -13.10 -5.52 5.96
CA SER A 16 -12.40 -5.04 4.75
C SER A 16 -11.78 -6.13 3.87
N PHE A 17 -11.85 -7.40 4.30
CA PHE A 17 -11.22 -8.51 3.60
C PHE A 17 -12.03 -9.80 3.71
N ILE A 18 -11.74 -10.75 2.83
CA ILE A 18 -12.31 -12.10 2.79
C ILE A 18 -11.13 -13.06 2.95
N HIS A 19 -11.15 -13.93 3.95
CA HIS A 19 -10.07 -14.89 4.16
C HIS A 19 -10.42 -16.25 3.56
N ILE A 20 -9.46 -16.86 2.84
CA ILE A 20 -9.69 -18.13 2.15
C ILE A 20 -10.08 -19.28 3.09
N ASN A 21 -9.52 -19.31 4.30
CA ASN A 21 -9.83 -20.36 5.28
C ASN A 21 -11.22 -20.19 5.94
N ASP A 22 -11.97 -19.13 5.61
CA ASP A 22 -13.36 -18.98 6.06
C ASP A 22 -14.32 -19.87 5.23
N PHE A 23 -13.82 -20.50 4.17
CA PHE A 23 -14.58 -21.34 3.26
C PHE A 23 -14.05 -22.78 3.30
N PRO A 24 -14.94 -23.79 3.19
CA PRO A 24 -14.55 -25.19 3.25
C PRO A 24 -13.85 -25.65 1.96
N SER A 25 -14.00 -24.93 0.85
CA SER A 25 -13.33 -25.24 -0.42
C SER A 25 -13.13 -24.00 -1.31
N PRO A 26 -12.19 -24.04 -2.27
CA PRO A 26 -12.06 -22.99 -3.28
C PRO A 26 -13.33 -22.78 -4.13
N ALA A 27 -14.14 -23.83 -4.33
CA ALA A 27 -15.39 -23.73 -5.08
C ALA A 27 -16.43 -22.89 -4.32
N GLU A 28 -16.57 -23.10 -3.01
CA GLU A 28 -17.45 -22.30 -2.16
C GLU A 28 -17.00 -20.84 -2.08
N LEU A 29 -15.68 -20.60 -1.99
CA LEU A 29 -15.14 -19.25 -2.09
C LEU A 29 -15.49 -18.59 -3.44
N ALA A 30 -15.36 -19.32 -4.55
CA ALA A 30 -15.68 -18.77 -5.87
C ALA A 30 -17.17 -18.43 -6.01
N ILE A 31 -18.07 -19.26 -5.48
CA ILE A 31 -19.52 -18.97 -5.43
C ILE A 31 -19.77 -17.71 -4.60
N TYR A 32 -19.13 -17.61 -3.43
CA TYR A 32 -19.25 -16.44 -2.56
C TYR A 32 -18.78 -15.16 -3.26
N LEU A 33 -17.59 -15.17 -3.87
CA LEU A 33 -17.03 -14.01 -4.58
C LEU A 33 -17.93 -13.56 -5.74
N LYS A 34 -18.52 -14.50 -6.49
CA LYS A 34 -19.51 -14.17 -7.52
C LYS A 34 -20.74 -13.49 -6.94
N SER A 35 -21.24 -13.95 -5.80
CA SER A 35 -22.39 -13.31 -5.12
C SER A 35 -22.06 -11.90 -4.62
N VAL A 36 -20.83 -11.66 -4.14
CA VAL A 36 -20.38 -10.32 -3.72
C VAL A 36 -20.24 -9.42 -4.94
N ALA A 37 -19.68 -9.90 -6.05
CA ALA A 37 -19.50 -9.10 -7.26
C ALA A 37 -20.83 -8.74 -7.95
N ALA A 38 -21.88 -9.55 -7.77
CA ALA A 38 -23.20 -9.30 -8.33
C ALA A 38 -24.05 -8.31 -7.51
N ASP A 39 -23.65 -8.02 -6.26
CA ASP A 39 -24.36 -7.12 -5.35
C ASP A 39 -23.47 -5.90 -5.04
N GLU A 40 -23.80 -4.77 -5.65
CA GLU A 40 -23.04 -3.52 -5.48
C GLU A 40 -22.98 -3.08 -4.02
N GLY A 41 -24.08 -3.21 -3.26
CA GLY A 41 -24.12 -2.80 -1.85
C GLY A 41 -23.19 -3.66 -0.99
N ARG A 42 -23.21 -4.97 -1.22
CA ARG A 42 -22.32 -5.91 -0.52
C ARG A 42 -20.87 -5.68 -0.92
N TYR A 43 -20.57 -5.50 -2.20
CA TYR A 43 -19.24 -5.16 -2.66
C TYR A 43 -18.73 -3.87 -2.01
N MET A 44 -19.54 -2.82 -2.02
CA MET A 44 -19.19 -1.53 -1.44
C MET A 44 -19.03 -1.57 0.08
N SER A 45 -19.72 -2.48 0.78
CA SER A 45 -19.54 -2.65 2.23
C SER A 45 -18.08 -2.98 2.60
N TYR A 46 -17.35 -3.73 1.77
CA TYR A 46 -15.92 -4.02 1.96
C TYR A 46 -15.00 -2.80 1.78
N HIS A 47 -15.53 -1.70 1.24
CA HIS A 47 -14.80 -0.44 1.05
C HIS A 47 -15.17 0.63 2.08
N THR A 48 -16.13 0.36 2.98
CA THR A 48 -16.60 1.32 4.01
C THR A 48 -15.46 1.85 4.88
N TRP A 49 -14.43 1.03 5.12
CA TRP A 49 -13.26 1.42 5.90
C TRP A 49 -12.54 2.65 5.35
N ARG A 50 -12.62 2.92 4.04
CA ARG A 50 -11.97 4.07 3.40
C ARG A 50 -12.57 5.41 3.84
N PHE A 51 -13.82 5.39 4.29
CA PHE A 51 -14.52 6.57 4.80
C PHE A 51 -14.43 6.69 6.33
N LYS A 52 -14.29 5.56 7.03
CA LYS A 52 -14.26 5.51 8.50
C LYS A 52 -12.86 5.60 9.09
N TYR A 53 -11.84 5.20 8.34
CA TYR A 53 -10.46 5.16 8.80
C TYR A 53 -9.57 5.96 7.86
N LYS A 54 -8.53 6.56 8.43
CA LYS A 54 -7.47 7.22 7.68
C LYS A 54 -6.22 6.35 7.73
N VAL A 55 -5.64 6.09 6.56
CA VAL A 55 -4.30 5.49 6.48
C VAL A 55 -3.30 6.53 6.98
N LEU A 56 -2.70 6.29 8.15
CA LEU A 56 -1.70 7.17 8.74
C LEU A 56 -0.29 6.88 8.19
N ASN A 57 -0.06 5.65 7.73
CA ASN A 57 1.17 5.23 7.07
C ASN A 57 0.86 4.00 6.20
N GLU A 58 0.93 4.15 4.88
CA GLU A 58 0.73 3.07 3.89
C GLU A 58 1.81 1.98 3.95
N HIS A 59 2.92 2.24 4.63
CA HIS A 59 3.97 1.29 5.00
C HIS A 59 3.95 0.97 6.50
N GLY A 60 2.81 1.13 7.18
CA GLY A 60 2.69 0.97 8.63
C GLY A 60 3.23 -0.35 9.20
N TYR A 61 3.32 -1.40 8.38
CA TYR A 61 3.98 -2.66 8.75
C TYR A 61 5.52 -2.53 8.88
N PHE A 62 6.17 -1.79 7.98
CA PHE A 62 7.61 -1.61 7.96
C PHE A 62 8.07 -0.37 8.74
N LYS A 63 7.14 0.54 9.09
CA LYS A 63 7.44 1.84 9.73
C LYS A 63 8.53 2.64 8.99
N THR A 64 8.70 2.38 7.70
CA THR A 64 9.62 3.10 6.83
C THR A 64 8.90 4.27 6.18
N ASP A 65 9.65 5.33 5.90
CA ASP A 65 9.16 6.41 5.05
C ASP A 65 8.81 5.89 3.64
N ILE A 66 7.82 6.53 3.03
CA ILE A 66 7.18 6.12 1.77
C ILE A 66 8.12 6.40 0.60
N PHE A 67 8.81 5.40 0.07
CA PHE A 67 9.86 5.69 -0.90
C PHE A 67 9.79 5.14 -2.31
N HIS A 68 8.90 4.21 -2.67
CA HIS A 68 9.07 3.59 -4.00
C HIS A 68 7.87 3.72 -4.95
N TYR A 69 6.80 2.94 -4.80
CA TYR A 69 5.81 2.88 -5.90
C TYR A 69 4.72 3.96 -5.86
N CYS A 70 4.17 4.26 -4.69
CA CYS A 70 3.13 5.29 -4.55
C CYS A 70 3.67 6.69 -4.88
N ARG A 71 4.92 7.00 -4.51
CA ARG A 71 5.56 8.27 -4.87
C ARG A 71 5.88 8.40 -6.35
N ILE A 72 6.19 7.29 -7.05
CA ILE A 72 6.30 7.32 -8.51
C ILE A 72 4.94 7.59 -9.13
N CYS A 73 3.88 6.91 -8.68
CA CYS A 73 2.52 7.14 -9.19
C CYS A 73 2.05 8.58 -8.91
N GLU A 74 2.32 9.10 -7.72
CA GLU A 74 2.06 10.49 -7.36
C GLU A 74 2.85 11.45 -8.25
N ALA A 75 4.15 11.23 -8.42
CA ALA A 75 5.00 12.07 -9.27
C ALA A 75 4.54 12.06 -10.73
N LEU A 76 4.08 10.92 -11.27
CA LEU A 76 3.57 10.83 -12.63
C LEU A 76 2.24 11.57 -12.84
N ASN A 77 1.39 11.59 -11.82
CA ASN A 77 0.03 12.13 -11.94
C ASN A 77 -0.11 13.57 -11.45
N TYR A 78 0.69 14.00 -10.46
CA TYR A 78 0.49 15.28 -9.76
C TYR A 78 1.67 16.25 -9.84
N ASN A 79 2.87 15.80 -10.21
CA ASN A 79 3.96 16.75 -10.46
C ASN A 79 3.78 17.46 -11.82
N SER A 80 4.47 18.59 -11.97
CA SER A 80 4.52 19.31 -13.25
C SER A 80 5.00 18.38 -14.36
N LYS A 81 4.26 18.37 -15.48
CA LYS A 81 4.63 17.65 -16.71
C LYS A 81 5.62 18.40 -17.59
N SER A 82 6.06 19.60 -17.17
CA SER A 82 7.08 20.36 -17.88
C SER A 82 8.41 19.60 -17.89
N THR A 83 9.10 19.60 -19.03
CA THR A 83 10.46 19.07 -19.12
C THR A 83 11.36 19.76 -18.10
N LYS A 84 11.95 18.97 -17.21
CA LYS A 84 12.93 19.44 -16.23
C LYS A 84 14.32 19.08 -16.73
N VAL A 85 15.12 20.10 -17.04
CA VAL A 85 16.51 19.96 -17.45
C VAL A 85 17.40 20.50 -16.36
N TYR A 86 18.50 19.79 -16.09
CA TYR A 86 19.57 20.27 -15.23
C TYR A 86 20.80 20.48 -16.10
N ASP A 87 21.19 21.74 -16.33
CA ASP A 87 22.35 22.07 -17.17
C ASP A 87 23.68 21.60 -16.56
N ASN A 88 23.71 21.46 -15.24
CA ASN A 88 24.82 20.89 -14.50
C ASN A 88 24.31 19.87 -13.49
N MET A 89 24.69 18.62 -13.68
CA MET A 89 24.26 17.50 -12.84
C MET A 89 24.68 17.65 -11.37
N GLU A 90 25.82 18.30 -11.08
CA GLU A 90 26.30 18.52 -9.71
C GLU A 90 25.40 19.46 -8.90
N THR A 91 24.61 20.32 -9.56
CA THR A 91 23.63 21.18 -8.87
C THR A 91 22.47 20.38 -8.28
N PHE A 92 22.12 19.26 -8.92
CA PHE A 92 21.10 18.35 -8.43
C PHE A 92 21.69 17.24 -7.56
N TRP A 93 22.80 16.64 -8.01
CA TRP A 93 23.37 15.43 -7.47
C TRP A 93 24.89 15.58 -7.27
N ASN A 94 25.30 15.96 -6.07
CA ASN A 94 26.73 15.99 -5.69
C ASN A 94 26.98 15.29 -4.36
N ALA A 95 28.21 14.82 -4.20
CA ALA A 95 28.63 14.10 -3.00
C ALA A 95 28.62 14.94 -1.72
N LYS A 96 28.69 16.28 -1.81
CA LYS A 96 28.69 17.16 -0.63
C LYS A 96 27.30 17.31 -0.01
N SER A 97 26.24 17.24 -0.81
CA SER A 97 24.85 17.46 -0.36
C SER A 97 24.02 16.19 -0.26
N GLN A 98 24.32 15.17 -1.06
CA GLN A 98 23.49 13.95 -1.18
C GLN A 98 24.09 12.72 -0.50
N CYS A 99 25.41 12.69 -0.23
CA CYS A 99 26.01 11.57 0.49
C CYS A 99 25.94 11.82 2.00
N TYR A 100 25.28 10.92 2.72
CA TYR A 100 25.36 10.87 4.18
C TYR A 100 26.54 9.98 4.60
N PRO A 101 27.27 10.33 5.67
CA PRO A 101 28.27 9.44 6.22
C PRO A 101 27.61 8.13 6.66
N PRO A 102 28.27 6.97 6.48
CA PRO A 102 27.67 5.70 6.80
C PRO A 102 27.39 5.60 8.30
N PHE A 103 26.12 5.35 8.66
CA PHE A 103 25.71 5.16 10.05
C PHE A 103 25.83 3.69 10.42
N TRP A 104 27.05 3.23 10.69
CA TRP A 104 27.27 1.92 11.29
C TRP A 104 27.12 2.04 12.80
N SER A 105 25.92 1.82 13.34
CA SER A 105 25.80 1.56 14.77
C SER A 105 26.46 0.21 15.05
N LYS A 106 27.47 0.20 15.93
CA LYS A 106 28.03 -1.05 16.46
C LYS A 106 26.88 -1.80 17.13
N ARG A 107 26.53 -2.95 16.55
CA ARG A 107 25.55 -3.89 17.10
C ARG A 107 26.18 -4.62 18.27
#